data_AF-A0AAE4NSD7-F1
#
_entry.id   AF-A0AAE4NSD7-F1
#
_cell.length_a   1.000
_cell.length_b   1.000
_cell.length_c   1.000
_cell.angle_alpha   90.00
_cell.angle_beta   90.00
_cell.angle_gamma   90.00
#
_symmetry.space_group_name_H-M   'P 1'
#
loop_
_entity.id
_entity.type
_entity.pdbx_description
1 polymer ?
#
loop_
_entity_poly.entity_id
_entity_poly.type
_entity_poly.pdbx_seq_one_letter_code
_entity_poly.pdbx_strand_id
1 'polypeptide(L)'
;MLAEKNLTGKFKFEFSEAVKSFSQWLVSIGQDFSYKEKDYTITAKFECDDDYYNAEAKALELEDKANPQMSFDLEEDNNGTPSVSE
;
A
#
# COMPACT_ATOMS: atom_id res chain seq x y z
N MET A 1 -0.65 19.12 -25.09
CA MET A 1 0.48 18.17 -25.10
C MET A 1 0.66 17.73 -23.66
N LEU A 2 0.13 16.56 -23.28
CA LEU A 2 0.48 15.93 -22.00
C LEU A 2 1.93 15.49 -22.14
N ALA A 3 2.80 15.97 -21.24
CA ALA A 3 4.19 15.58 -21.28
C ALA A 3 4.26 14.07 -21.03
N GLU A 4 4.67 13.30 -22.04
CA GLU A 4 5.00 11.87 -21.96
C GLU A 4 6.25 11.69 -21.07
N LYS A 5 6.11 11.98 -19.78
CA LYS A 5 7.14 11.68 -18.81
C LYS A 5 6.99 10.22 -18.47
N ASN A 6 7.91 9.41 -18.99
CA ASN A 6 8.09 8.03 -18.59
C ASN A 6 8.59 8.00 -17.14
N LEU A 7 7.68 8.13 -16.18
CA LEU A 7 7.99 8.14 -14.75
C LEU A 7 8.22 6.71 -14.29
N THR A 8 9.37 6.47 -13.66
CA THR A 8 9.66 5.15 -13.08
C THR A 8 9.45 5.21 -11.59
N GLY A 9 8.36 4.63 -11.10
CA GLY A 9 8.08 4.49 -9.68
C GLY A 9 8.78 3.27 -9.09
N LYS A 10 9.39 3.44 -7.91
CA LYS A 10 10.02 2.37 -7.14
C LYS A 10 9.38 2.32 -5.75
N PHE A 11 8.61 1.27 -5.52
CA PHE A 11 7.85 1.05 -4.29
C PHE A 11 8.54 -0.05 -3.50
N LYS A 12 8.97 0.26 -2.28
CA LYS A 12 9.60 -0.71 -1.38
C LYS A 12 8.64 -0.99 -0.23
N PHE A 13 8.40 -2.26 0.03
CA PHE A 13 7.52 -2.75 1.07
C PHE A 13 8.34 -3.49 2.14
N GLU A 14 7.86 -3.50 3.37
CA GLU A 14 8.37 -4.30 4.48
C GLU A 14 7.61 -5.62 4.59
N PHE A 15 6.32 -5.62 4.21
CA PHE A 15 5.44 -6.79 4.30
C PHE A 15 5.22 -7.48 2.95
N SER A 16 5.46 -8.78 2.89
CA SER A 16 5.23 -9.59 1.67
C SER A 16 3.76 -9.61 1.22
N GLU A 17 2.82 -9.41 2.14
CA GLU A 17 1.38 -9.31 1.84
C GLU A 17 1.03 -8.02 1.09
N ALA A 18 1.66 -6.90 1.47
CA ALA A 18 1.51 -5.63 0.77
C ALA A 18 2.06 -5.71 -0.66
N VAL A 19 3.23 -6.34 -0.84
CA VAL A 19 3.80 -6.64 -2.16
C VAL A 19 2.81 -7.41 -3.03
N LYS A 20 2.22 -8.48 -2.51
CA LYS A 20 1.27 -9.32 -3.25
C LYS A 20 0.03 -8.53 -3.65
N SER A 21 -0.55 -7.79 -2.71
CA SER A 21 -1.75 -6.98 -2.94
C SER A 21 -1.49 -5.86 -3.95
N PHE A 22 -0.35 -5.19 -3.85
CA PHE A 22 0.04 -4.12 -4.76
C PHE A 22 0.30 -4.66 -6.16
N SER A 23 0.99 -5.80 -6.28
CA SER A 23 1.21 -6.48 -7.57
C SER A 23 -0.11 -6.85 -8.24
N GLN A 24 -1.09 -7.39 -7.49
CA GLN A 24 -2.41 -7.71 -8.03
C GLN A 24 -3.16 -6.46 -8.49
N TRP A 25 -3.06 -5.36 -7.74
CA TRP A 25 -3.65 -4.09 -8.12
C TRP A 25 -3.04 -3.54 -9.41
N LEU A 26 -1.71 -3.57 -9.56
CA LEU A 26 -1.02 -3.15 -10.79
C LEU A 26 -1.51 -3.96 -12.01
N VAL A 27 -1.61 -5.30 -11.88
CA VAL A 27 -2.18 -6.14 -12.95
C VAL A 27 -3.62 -5.73 -13.27
N SER A 28 -4.43 -5.42 -12.25
CA SER A 28 -5.85 -5.05 -12.44
C SER A 28 -6.05 -3.76 -13.23
N ILE A 29 -5.09 -2.83 -13.15
CA ILE A 29 -5.10 -1.58 -13.93
C ILE A 29 -4.32 -1.70 -15.25
N GLY A 30 -3.83 -2.90 -15.59
CA GLY A 30 -3.06 -3.14 -16.81
C GLY A 30 -1.64 -2.57 -16.77
N GLN A 31 -1.10 -2.29 -15.58
CA GLN A 31 0.21 -1.72 -15.39
C GLN A 31 1.28 -2.80 -15.30
N ASP A 32 2.21 -2.83 -16.26
CA ASP A 32 3.40 -3.68 -16.20
C ASP A 32 4.36 -3.24 -15.09
N PHE A 33 4.99 -4.23 -14.45
CA PHE A 33 5.96 -4.00 -13.38
C PHE A 33 7.05 -5.08 -13.34
N SER A 34 8.16 -4.73 -12.69
CA SER A 34 9.22 -5.64 -12.31
C SER A 34 9.22 -5.80 -10.79
N TYR A 35 9.43 -7.03 -10.32
CA TYR A 35 9.51 -7.33 -8.90
C TYR A 35 10.88 -7.87 -8.51
N LYS A 36 11.46 -7.35 -7.43
CA LYS A 36 12.70 -7.84 -6.82
C LYS A 36 12.40 -8.45 -5.46
N GLU A 37 12.28 -9.77 -5.44
CA GLU A 37 11.87 -10.55 -4.26
C GLU A 37 12.73 -10.32 -3.02
N LYS A 38 14.06 -10.27 -3.18
CA LYS A 38 15.00 -10.11 -2.06
C LYS A 38 14.82 -8.82 -1.25
N ASP A 39 14.29 -7.76 -1.87
CA ASP A 39 14.17 -6.42 -1.27
C ASP A 39 12.72 -5.92 -1.24
N TYR A 40 11.76 -6.80 -1.56
CA TYR A 40 10.34 -6.46 -1.66
C TYR A 40 10.08 -5.15 -2.41
N THR A 41 10.80 -4.98 -3.52
CA THR A 41 10.72 -3.76 -4.33
C THR A 41 9.98 -4.04 -5.62
N ILE A 42 8.94 -3.25 -5.88
CA ILE A 42 8.21 -3.23 -7.15
C ILE A 42 8.60 -1.97 -7.91
N THR A 43 8.90 -2.13 -9.19
CA THR A 43 9.22 -1.02 -10.10
C THR A 43 8.22 -1.01 -11.25
N ALA A 44 7.51 0.10 -11.44
CA ALA A 44 6.53 0.27 -12.51
C ALA A 44 6.80 1.57 -13.28
N LYS A 45 6.40 1.61 -14.56
CA LYS A 45 6.55 2.78 -15.42
C LYS A 45 5.20 3.39 -15.73
N PHE A 46 5.01 4.65 -15.39
CA PHE A 46 3.77 5.37 -15.57
C PHE A 46 3.91 6.40 -16.69
N GLU A 47 2.85 6.57 -17.47
CA GLU A 47 2.80 7.53 -18.58
C GLU A 47 2.38 8.94 -18.10
N CYS A 48 1.72 9.02 -16.94
CA CYS A 48 1.23 10.25 -16.33
C CYS A 48 1.62 10.35 -14.84
N ASP A 49 1.80 11.58 -14.35
CA ASP A 49 2.05 11.87 -12.95
C ASP A 49 0.90 11.41 -12.04
N ASP A 50 -0.36 11.55 -12.47
CA ASP A 50 -1.54 11.14 -11.69
C ASP A 50 -1.54 9.63 -11.38
N ASP A 51 -1.19 8.79 -12.35
CA ASP A 51 -1.11 7.34 -12.15
C ASP A 51 0.00 6.96 -11.18
N TYR A 52 1.13 7.65 -11.26
CA TYR A 52 2.23 7.49 -10.33
C TYR A 52 1.83 7.86 -8.90
N TYR A 53 1.17 9.01 -8.70
CA TYR A 53 0.71 9.42 -7.37
C TYR A 53 -0.37 8.49 -6.81
N ASN A 54 -1.27 7.99 -7.66
CA ASN A 54 -2.25 6.98 -7.26
C ASN A 54 -1.56 5.68 -6.81
N ALA A 55 -0.51 5.27 -7.52
CA ALA A 55 0.30 4.11 -7.13
C ALA A 55 1.06 4.33 -5.82
N GLU A 56 1.61 5.53 -5.56
CA GLU A 56 2.21 5.86 -4.26
C GLU A 56 1.19 5.77 -3.11
N ALA A 57 0.02 6.39 -3.27
CA ALA A 57 -1.03 6.34 -2.26
C ALA A 57 -1.50 4.90 -2.00
N LYS A 58 -1.63 4.10 -3.06
CA LYS A 58 -2.05 2.71 -2.94
C LYS A 58 -1.00 1.83 -2.27
N ALA A 59 0.29 2.06 -2.55
CA ALA A 59 1.38 1.35 -1.90
C ALA A 59 1.38 1.61 -0.39
N LEU A 60 1.22 2.88 0.03
CA LEU A 60 1.14 3.26 1.43
C LEU A 60 -0.07 2.61 2.13
N GLU A 61 -1.27 2.70 1.53
CA GLU A 61 -2.49 2.10 2.08
C GLU A 61 -2.33 0.58 2.35
N LEU A 62 -1.69 -0.13 1.42
CA LEU A 62 -1.50 -1.58 1.52
C LEU A 62 -0.42 -1.96 2.54
N GLU A 63 0.62 -1.14 2.65
CA GLU A 63 1.67 -1.31 3.65
C GLU A 63 1.10 -1.11 5.06
N ASP A 64 0.30 -0.06 5.26
CA ASP A 64 -0.41 0.22 6.50
C ASP A 64 -1.39 -0.90 6.88
N LYS A 65 -2.13 -1.44 5.92
CA LYS A 65 -3.04 -2.58 6.15
C LYS A 65 -2.31 -3.87 6.50
N ALA A 66 -1.12 -4.07 5.95
CA ALA A 66 -0.30 -5.24 6.23
C ALA A 66 0.45 -5.10 7.58
N ASN A 67 0.49 -3.90 8.16
CA ASN A 67 1.14 -3.65 9.44
C ASN A 67 0.29 -4.19 10.60
N PRO A 68 0.76 -5.24 11.31
CA PRO A 68 0.00 -5.85 12.41
C PRO A 68 -0.19 -4.92 13.62
N GLN A 69 0.59 -3.84 13.75
CA GLN A 69 0.42 -2.86 14.82
C GLN A 69 -0.77 -1.91 14.58
N MET A 70 -1.16 -1.67 13.33
CA MET A 70 -2.36 -0.88 12.99
C MET A 70 -3.65 -1.66 13.26
N SER A 71 -3.63 -2.99 13.12
CA SER A 71 -4.75 -3.86 13.50
C SER A 71 -5.01 -3.91 15.01
N PHE A 72 -4.05 -3.51 15.86
CA PHE A 72 -4.23 -3.48 17.32
C PHE A 72 -4.83 -2.16 17.81
N ASP A 73 -4.70 -1.06 17.06
CA ASP A 73 -5.21 0.27 17.44
C ASP A 73 -6.75 0.42 17.26
N LEU A 74 -7.42 -0.63 16.75
CA LEU A 74 -8.88 -0.65 16.53
C LEU A 74 -9.65 -1.55 17.51
N GLU A 75 -9.00 -2.13 18.52
CA GLU A 75 -9.65 -2.97 19.54
C GLU A 75 -9.46 -2.48 20.99
N GLU A 76 -9.42 -1.16 21.23
CA GLU A 76 -9.53 -0.60 22.60
C GLU A 76 -10.53 0.57 22.70
N ASP A 77 -11.80 0.33 22.40
CA ASP A 77 -12.90 1.06 23.04
C ASP A 77 -14.19 0.24 22.99
N ASN A 78 -14.25 -0.87 23.72
CA ASN A 78 -15.53 -1.47 24.11
C ASN A 78 -15.39 -2.22 25.44
N ASN A 79 -15.90 -1.57 26.49
CA ASN A 79 -16.36 -2.11 27.77
C ASN A 79 -15.38 -2.13 28.96
N GLY A 80 -15.32 -1.00 29.66
CA GLY A 80 -14.97 -0.91 31.08
C GLY A 80 -16.07 -0.17 31.86
N THR A 81 -17.18 -0.85 32.15
CA THR A 81 -18.22 -0.48 33.12
C THR A 81 -17.68 0.27 34.34
N PRO A 82 -18.24 1.43 34.76
CA PRO A 82 -18.22 1.79 36.16
C PRO A 82 -19.40 1.09 36.83
N SER A 83 -19.17 -0.11 37.39
CA SER A 83 -19.98 -0.54 38.52
C SER A 83 -19.68 0.41 39.67
N VAL A 84 -20.63 1.28 40.01
CA VAL A 84 -20.71 1.84 41.35
C VAL A 84 -22.05 1.44 41.96
N SER A 85 -21.98 0.47 42.85
CA SER A 85 -22.97 0.26 43.89
C SER A 85 -22.51 1.04 45.11
N GLU A 86 -23.33 2.01 45.55
CA GLU A 86 -23.81 2.22 46.93
C GLU A 86 -24.80 3.39 46.94
#